data_AF-U9VX42-F1
#
_entry.id   AF-U9VX42-F1
#
_cell.length_a   1.000
_cell.length_b   1.000
_cell.length_c   1.000
_cell.angle_alpha   90.00
_cell.angle_beta   90.00
_cell.angle_gamma   90.00
#
_symmetry.space_group_name_H-M   'P 1'
#
loop_
_entity.id
_entity.type
_entity.pdbx_description
1 polymer ?
#
loop_
_entity_poly.entity_id
_entity_poly.type
_entity_poly.pdbx_seq_one_letter_code
_entity_poly.pdbx_strand_id
1 'polypeptide(L)'
;MPVPQTIEQCKQVLEIKQVGSSYWQQLMHTGIPKQDARSIAVAIAKYDIAQCQPQDIQKQLISHYSAFVCRANLWRAGLLLNEAN
;
A
#
# COMPACT_ATOMS: atom_id res chain seq x y z
N MET A 1 -29.51 13.31 -9.03
CA MET A 1 -28.29 13.89 -9.61
C MET A 1 -27.10 13.12 -9.05
N PRO A 2 -26.23 12.53 -9.89
CA PRO A 2 -25.04 11.83 -9.40
C PRO A 2 -24.06 12.85 -8.82
N VAL A 3 -23.54 12.55 -7.62
CA VAL A 3 -22.51 13.35 -6.95
C VAL A 3 -21.25 13.36 -7.82
N PRO A 4 -20.57 14.51 -8.02
CA PRO A 4 -19.37 14.54 -8.85
C PRO A 4 -18.29 13.64 -8.24
N GLN A 5 -17.96 12.59 -8.99
CA GLN A 5 -16.95 11.55 -8.72
C GLN A 5 -15.56 12.14 -8.34
N THR A 6 -15.35 13.43 -8.60
CA THR A 6 -14.13 14.19 -8.33
C THR A 6 -13.84 14.42 -6.84
N ILE A 7 -14.85 14.55 -5.96
CA ILE A 7 -14.61 14.83 -4.53
C ILE A 7 -14.17 13.56 -3.79
N GLU A 8 -14.79 12.42 -4.09
CA GLU A 8 -14.45 11.12 -3.50
C GLU A 8 -13.05 10.66 -3.94
N GLN A 9 -12.70 10.82 -5.22
CA GLN A 9 -11.35 10.52 -5.71
C GLN A 9 -10.28 11.40 -5.04
N CYS A 10 -10.54 12.71 -4.87
CA CYS A 10 -9.62 13.59 -4.17
C CYS A 10 -9.44 13.20 -2.70
N LYS A 11 -10.51 12.80 -2.01
CA LYS A 11 -10.45 12.28 -0.63
C LYS A 11 -9.61 11.01 -0.55
N GLN A 12 -9.89 10.03 -1.42
CA GLN A 12 -9.14 8.79 -1.49
C GLN A 12 -7.64 9.02 -1.75
N VAL A 13 -7.28 9.93 -2.67
CA VAL A 13 -5.87 10.27 -2.94
C VAL A 13 -5.20 10.90 -1.72
N LEU A 14 -5.90 11.76 -0.98
CA LEU A 14 -5.37 12.37 0.22
C LEU A 14 -5.15 11.34 1.34
N GLU A 15 -6.12 10.44 1.52
CA GLU A 15 -6.04 9.34 2.49
C GLU A 15 -4.92 8.36 2.14
N ILE A 16 -4.77 7.99 0.86
CA ILE A 16 -3.66 7.13 0.40
C ILE A 16 -2.32 7.77 0.71
N LYS A 17 -2.18 9.10 0.56
CA LYS A 17 -0.94 9.81 0.91
C LYS A 17 -0.70 9.84 2.42
N GLN A 18 -1.74 10.08 3.22
CA GLN A 18 -1.61 10.11 4.68
C GLN A 18 -1.24 8.72 5.22
N VAL A 19 -2.06 7.71 4.90
CA VAL A 19 -1.85 6.32 5.31
C VAL A 19 -0.54 5.78 4.76
N GLY A 20 -0.25 6.05 3.48
CA GLY A 20 1.02 5.67 2.86
C GLY A 20 2.23 6.33 3.51
N SER A 21 2.12 7.55 4.04
CA SER A 21 3.22 8.19 4.77
C SER A 21 3.45 7.53 6.13
N SER A 22 2.39 7.16 6.85
CA SER A 22 2.50 6.40 8.11
C SER A 22 3.14 5.03 7.88
N TYR A 23 2.67 4.29 6.87
CA TYR A 23 3.23 2.98 6.50
C TYR A 23 4.68 3.09 6.08
N TRP A 24 5.03 4.12 5.32
CA TRP A 24 6.40 4.38 4.90
C TRP A 24 7.33 4.57 6.11
N GLN A 25 6.92 5.35 7.11
CA GLN A 25 7.72 5.52 8.33
C GLN A 25 7.87 4.22 9.11
N GLN A 26 6.80 3.42 9.23
CA GLN A 26 6.87 2.12 9.89
C GLN A 26 7.84 1.16 9.17
N LEU A 27 7.78 1.09 7.85
CA LEU A 27 8.66 0.26 7.03
C LEU A 27 10.13 0.71 7.12
N MET A 28 10.38 2.01 7.16
CA MET A 28 11.72 2.56 7.39
C MET A 28 12.25 2.21 8.79
N HIS A 29 11.42 2.28 9.82
CA HIS A 29 11.82 1.89 11.18
C HIS A 29 12.13 0.39 11.31
N THR A 30 11.51 -0.45 10.47
CA THR A 30 11.87 -1.88 10.38
C THR A 30 13.16 -2.16 9.63
N GLY A 31 13.76 -1.16 8.97
CA GLY A 31 15.05 -1.28 8.27
C GLY A 31 14.94 -1.41 6.74
N ILE A 32 13.76 -1.21 6.15
CA ILE A 32 13.61 -1.21 4.69
C ILE A 32 14.20 0.09 4.12
N PRO A 33 14.98 0.03 3.02
CA PRO A 33 15.51 1.21 2.35
C PRO A 33 14.40 2.19 1.97
N LYS A 34 14.67 3.50 2.11
CA LYS A 34 13.69 4.57 1.90
C LYS A 34 12.91 4.46 0.59
N GLN A 35 13.58 4.09 -0.50
CA GLN A 35 13.01 3.95 -1.83
C GLN A 35 12.01 2.78 -1.89
N ASP A 36 12.41 1.60 -1.40
CA ASP A 36 11.58 0.39 -1.41
C ASP A 36 10.41 0.52 -0.44
N ALA A 37 10.66 1.07 0.75
CA ALA A 37 9.65 1.34 1.76
C ALA A 37 8.54 2.24 1.21
N ARG A 38 8.90 3.25 0.39
CA ARG A 38 7.91 4.14 -0.23
C ARG A 38 7.05 3.40 -1.26
N SER A 39 7.68 2.59 -2.12
CA SER A 39 6.97 1.79 -3.12
C SER A 39 6.00 0.79 -2.48
N ILE A 40 6.43 0.11 -1.42
CA ILE A 40 5.62 -0.84 -0.65
C ILE A 40 4.48 -0.11 0.07
N ALA A 41 4.77 0.97 0.79
CA ALA A 41 3.75 1.73 1.52
C ALA A 41 2.64 2.25 0.62
N VAL A 42 2.99 2.78 -0.56
CA VAL A 42 2.00 3.25 -1.54
C VAL A 42 1.19 2.09 -2.09
N ALA A 43 1.79 0.94 -2.34
CA ALA A 43 1.07 -0.25 -2.81
C ALA A 43 0.04 -0.73 -1.77
N ILE A 44 0.45 -0.81 -0.50
CA ILE A 44 -0.43 -1.25 0.60
C ILE A 44 -1.54 -0.23 0.83
N ALA A 45 -1.24 1.07 0.85
CA ALA A 45 -2.26 2.12 1.03
C ALA A 45 -3.27 2.16 -0.13
N LYS A 46 -2.81 1.96 -1.37
CA LYS A 46 -3.69 1.83 -2.54
C LYS A 46 -4.57 0.58 -2.45
N TYR A 47 -4.03 -0.52 -1.94
CA TYR A 47 -4.80 -1.73 -1.72
C TYR A 47 -5.85 -1.54 -0.63
N ASP A 48 -5.49 -1.00 0.54
CA ASP A 48 -6.42 -0.82 1.65
C ASP A 48 -7.56 0.18 1.33
N ILE A 49 -7.28 1.27 0.60
CA ILE A 49 -8.27 2.34 0.33
C ILE A 49 -9.00 2.18 -1.00
N ALA A 50 -8.27 1.82 -2.06
CA ALA A 50 -8.82 1.77 -3.42
C ALA A 50 -9.03 0.33 -3.91
N GLN A 51 -8.77 -0.70 -3.08
CA GLN A 51 -8.82 -2.12 -3.46
C GLN A 51 -8.00 -2.41 -4.72
N CYS A 52 -6.97 -1.58 -4.95
CA CYS A 52 -6.16 -1.61 -6.15
C CYS A 52 -4.98 -2.55 -5.91
N GLN A 53 -4.83 -3.56 -6.76
CA GLN A 53 -3.74 -4.50 -6.59
C GLN A 53 -2.37 -3.87 -6.82
N PRO A 54 -1.33 -4.31 -6.07
CA PRO A 54 0.04 -3.92 -6.34
C PRO A 54 0.47 -4.36 -7.75
N GLN A 55 1.31 -3.57 -8.40
CA GLN A 55 1.97 -3.99 -9.64
C GLN A 55 2.98 -5.11 -9.38
N ASP A 56 3.36 -5.85 -10.42
CA ASP A 56 4.25 -7.02 -10.29
C ASP A 56 5.57 -6.70 -9.56
N ILE A 57 6.21 -5.58 -9.92
CA ILE A 57 7.42 -5.08 -9.26
C ILE A 57 7.19 -4.79 -7.76
N GLN A 58 6.01 -4.26 -7.42
CA GLN A 58 5.64 -4.01 -6.03
C GLN A 58 5.35 -5.32 -5.28
N LYS A 59 4.72 -6.31 -5.92
CA LYS A 59 4.54 -7.66 -5.35
C LYS A 59 5.88 -8.33 -5.07
N GLN A 60 6.83 -8.21 -5.99
CA GLN A 60 8.20 -8.70 -5.79
C GLN A 60 8.88 -8.03 -4.60
N LEU A 61 8.77 -6.70 -4.48
CA LEU A 61 9.29 -5.96 -3.32
C LEU A 61 8.61 -6.38 -2.01
N ILE A 62 7.28 -6.50 -2.00
CA ILE A 62 6.52 -6.97 -0.82
C ILE A 62 6.94 -8.38 -0.42
N SER A 63 7.13 -9.28 -1.40
CA SER A 63 7.59 -10.65 -1.15
C SER A 63 9.02 -10.67 -0.61
N HIS A 64 9.92 -9.88 -1.21
CA HIS A 64 11.32 -9.77 -0.78
C HIS A 64 11.44 -9.24 0.65
N TYR A 65 10.65 -8.23 0.99
CA TYR A 65 10.61 -7.63 2.33
C TYR A 65 9.48 -8.19 3.21
N SER A 66 8.94 -9.37 2.89
CA SER A 66 7.76 -9.94 3.56
C SER A 66 7.90 -10.02 5.07
N ALA A 67 9.07 -10.44 5.57
CA ALA A 67 9.37 -10.49 6.99
C ALA A 67 9.26 -9.11 7.69
N PHE A 68 9.72 -8.05 7.02
CA PHE A 68 9.65 -6.69 7.53
C PHE A 68 8.24 -6.12 7.45
N VAL A 69 7.52 -6.39 6.36
CA VAL A 69 6.11 -6.00 6.19
C VAL A 69 5.23 -6.68 7.25
N CYS A 70 5.46 -7.97 7.53
CA CYS A 70 4.81 -8.69 8.63
C CYS A 70 5.14 -8.08 9.99
N ARG A 71 6.41 -7.75 10.24
CA ARG A 71 6.85 -7.12 11.49
C ARG A 71 6.24 -5.73 11.70
N ALA A 72 5.98 -5.01 10.62
CA ALA A 72 5.28 -3.73 10.64
C ALA A 72 3.74 -3.86 10.81
N ASN A 73 3.19 -5.08 10.88
CA ASN A 73 1.74 -5.37 10.85
C ASN A 73 1.02 -4.83 9.60
N LEU A 74 1.75 -4.66 8.49
CA LEU A 74 1.24 -4.15 7.22
C LEU A 74 0.95 -5.25 6.20
N TRP A 75 1.11 -6.51 6.60
CA TRP A 75 0.80 -7.64 5.73
C TRP A 75 -0.71 -7.77 5.48
N ARG A 76 -1.08 -8.08 4.24
CA ARG A 76 -2.43 -8.45 3.80
C ARG A 76 -2.34 -9.62 2.85
N ALA A 77 -3.16 -10.64 3.06
CA ALA A 77 -3.16 -11.85 2.22
C ALA A 77 -3.38 -11.53 0.73
N GLY A 78 -4.29 -10.59 0.43
CA GLY A 78 -4.61 -10.19 -0.94
C GLY A 78 -3.61 -9.25 -1.62
N LEU A 79 -2.48 -8.90 -0.98
CA LEU A 79 -1.40 -8.18 -1.67
C LEU A 79 -0.65 -9.09 -2.67
N LEU A 80 -0.54 -10.38 -2.33
CA LEU A 80 0.14 -11.39 -3.16
C LEU A 80 -0.82 -12.41 -3.75
N LEU A 81 -1.91 -12.72 -3.05
CA LEU A 81 -2.94 -13.59 -3.58
C LEU A 81 -3.84 -12.78 -4.51
N ASN A 82 -3.80 -13.13 -5.80
CA ASN A 82 -4.78 -12.66 -6.76
C ASN A 82 -6.09 -13.40 -6.44
N GLU A 83 -6.88 -12.89 -5.48
CA GLU A 83 -8.25 -13.40 -5.30
C GLU A 83 -9.09 -12.90 -6.48
N ALA A 84 -8.93 -13.60 -7.61
CA ALA A 84 -9.90 -13.63 -8.67
C ALA A 84 -11.09 -14.42 -8.12
N ASN A 85 -12.13 -13.69 -7.70
CA ASN A 85 -13.47 -14.23 -7.54
C ASN A 85 -14.37 -13.62 -8.60
#